data_AF-A0A351FKW2-F1
#
_entry.id   AF-A0A351FKW2-F1
#
_cell.length_a   1.000
_cell.length_b   1.000
_cell.length_c   1.000
_cell.angle_alpha   90.00
_cell.angle_beta   90.00
_cell.angle_gamma   90.00
#
_symmetry.space_group_name_H-M   'P 1'
#
loop_
_entity.id
_entity.type
_entity.pdbx_description
1 polymer ?
#
loop_
_entity_poly.entity_id
_entity_poly.type
_entity_poly.pdbx_seq_one_letter_code
_entity_poly.pdbx_strand_id
1 'polypeptide(L)'
;LMELKRTLWHVESGDPRLAPWEQRLNELEEMEDPIDRLLADVESRMDATHTNVYLDPSQLELFELHEEGGEDSRMIRLADGHLLRGDWAEIIRQMRDQAGFGHETVQEYMRRLAERWLEQAGVSVPSDDPEHFLRAAVEAGLILLELEE
;
A
#
# COMPACT_ATOMS: atom_id res chain seq x y z
N LEU A 1 -11.12 -17.99 16.72
CA LEU A 1 -10.37 -18.89 17.63
C LEU A 1 -11.16 -20.12 18.09
N MET A 2 -12.42 -19.98 18.55
CA MET A 2 -13.26 -21.11 18.95
C MET A 2 -13.55 -22.10 17.81
N GLU A 3 -13.76 -21.58 16.59
CA GLU A 3 -13.90 -22.39 15.37
C GLU A 3 -12.68 -23.31 15.15
N LEU A 4 -11.48 -22.76 15.31
CA LEU A 4 -10.21 -23.48 15.16
C LEU A 4 -10.03 -24.59 16.21
N LYS A 5 -10.42 -24.33 17.48
CA LYS A 5 -10.42 -25.36 18.53
C LYS A 5 -11.44 -26.47 18.25
N ARG A 6 -12.63 -26.13 17.75
CA ARG A 6 -13.67 -27.10 17.36
C ARG A 6 -13.17 -28.02 16.25
N THR A 7 -12.55 -27.45 15.21
CA THR A 7 -12.00 -28.21 14.07
C THR A 7 -10.83 -29.09 14.49
N LEU A 8 -9.94 -28.60 15.36
CA LEU A 8 -8.76 -29.35 15.81
C LEU A 8 -9.13 -30.53 16.72
N TRP A 9 -10.13 -30.38 17.58
CA TRP A 9 -10.53 -31.40 18.56
C TRP A 9 -11.75 -32.22 18.17
N HIS A 10 -12.32 -32.02 16.97
CA HIS A 10 -13.51 -32.72 16.47
C HIS A 10 -14.66 -32.70 17.48
N VAL A 11 -14.86 -31.54 18.12
CA VAL A 11 -15.87 -31.36 19.16
C VAL A 11 -17.15 -30.85 18.51
N GLU A 12 -18.25 -31.59 18.67
CA GLU A 12 -19.57 -31.21 18.16
C GLU A 12 -20.11 -29.96 18.88
N SER A 13 -20.95 -29.20 18.18
CA SER A 13 -21.64 -28.02 18.72
C SER A 13 -22.47 -28.42 19.96
N GLY A 14 -22.15 -27.85 21.13
CA GLY A 14 -22.85 -28.13 22.39
C GLY A 14 -22.13 -29.09 23.34
N ASP A 15 -20.86 -29.46 23.10
CA ASP A 15 -20.08 -30.24 24.06
C ASP A 15 -19.85 -29.47 25.38
N PRO A 16 -20.12 -30.08 26.55
CA PRO A 16 -19.93 -29.45 27.86
C PRO A 16 -18.49 -28.96 28.12
N ARG A 17 -17.49 -29.44 27.39
CA ARG A 17 -16.08 -28.97 27.47
C ARG A 17 -15.89 -27.56 26.89
N LEU A 18 -16.77 -27.13 26.00
CA LEU A 18 -16.74 -25.78 25.41
C LEU A 18 -17.50 -24.76 26.24
N ALA A 19 -18.41 -25.20 27.12
CA ALA A 19 -19.24 -24.33 27.96
C ALA A 19 -18.44 -23.29 28.77
N PRO A 20 -17.28 -23.61 29.40
CA PRO A 20 -16.49 -22.59 30.09
C PRO A 20 -15.91 -21.53 29.15
N TRP A 21 -15.63 -21.88 27.89
CA TRP A 21 -15.09 -20.95 26.89
C TRP A 21 -16.19 -20.09 26.27
N GLU A 22 -17.36 -20.67 26.03
CA GLU A 22 -18.55 -19.94 25.59
C GLU A 22 -19.00 -18.94 26.66
N GLN A 23 -18.98 -19.34 27.94
CA GLN A 23 -19.24 -18.45 29.06
C GLN A 23 -18.22 -17.29 29.10
N ARG A 24 -16.93 -17.59 28.95
CA ARG A 24 -15.87 -16.55 28.92
C ARG A 24 -15.99 -15.61 27.73
N LEU A 25 -16.43 -16.11 26.58
CA LEU A 25 -16.67 -15.27 25.41
C LEU A 25 -17.85 -14.33 25.65
N ASN A 26 -18.94 -14.84 26.21
CA ASN A 26 -20.12 -14.05 26.55
C ASN A 26 -19.79 -13.00 27.63
N GLU A 27 -18.96 -13.33 28.62
CA GLU A 27 -18.45 -12.35 29.61
C GLU A 27 -17.63 -11.22 28.96
N LEU A 28 -16.88 -11.52 27.89
CA LEU A 28 -16.10 -10.52 27.15
C LEU A 28 -16.96 -9.70 26.18
N GLU A 29 -17.99 -10.31 25.58
CA GLU A 29 -18.96 -9.61 24.72
C GLU A 29 -19.90 -8.70 25.52
N GLU A 30 -20.18 -9.02 26.79
CA GLU A 30 -20.93 -8.15 27.71
C GLU A 30 -20.12 -6.92 28.18
N MET A 31 -18.80 -6.94 28.03
CA MET A 31 -17.97 -5.77 28.29
C MET A 31 -18.04 -4.84 27.08
N GLU A 32 -18.59 -3.64 27.27
CA GLU A 32 -18.61 -2.58 26.25
C GLU A 32 -17.23 -2.44 25.60
N ASP A 33 -17.16 -2.56 24.28
CA ASP A 33 -15.88 -2.62 23.57
C ASP A 33 -15.13 -1.29 23.80
N PRO A 34 -13.92 -1.32 24.38
CA PRO A 34 -13.14 -0.10 24.58
C PRO A 34 -12.87 0.63 23.25
N ILE A 35 -12.89 -0.08 22.12
CA ILE A 35 -12.76 0.50 20.78
C ILE A 35 -14.01 1.32 20.44
N ASP A 36 -15.22 0.80 20.65
CA ASP A 36 -16.46 1.53 20.38
C ASP A 36 -16.55 2.82 21.19
N ARG A 37 -16.12 2.77 22.47
CA ARG A 37 -16.01 3.96 23.32
C ARG A 37 -15.00 4.98 22.79
N LEU A 38 -13.85 4.52 22.29
CA LEU A 38 -12.83 5.40 21.70
C LEU A 38 -13.31 6.02 20.39
N LEU A 39 -14.01 5.24 19.55
CA LEU A 39 -14.60 5.73 18.31
C LEU A 39 -15.64 6.82 18.59
N ALA A 40 -16.53 6.61 19.57
CA ALA A 40 -17.50 7.62 19.97
C ALA A 40 -16.86 8.92 20.54
N ASP A 41 -15.75 8.82 21.28
CA ASP A 41 -15.00 9.99 21.76
C ASP A 41 -14.33 10.75 20.61
N VAL A 42 -13.78 10.03 19.62
CA VAL A 42 -13.19 10.63 18.41
C VAL A 42 -14.25 11.34 17.58
N GLU A 43 -15.40 10.70 17.32
CA GLU A 43 -16.51 11.29 16.58
C GLU A 43 -17.03 12.56 17.28
N SER A 44 -17.21 12.52 18.61
CA SER A 44 -17.62 13.69 19.41
C SER A 44 -16.62 14.85 19.31
N ARG A 45 -15.31 14.57 19.35
CA ARG A 45 -14.26 15.59 19.17
C ARG A 45 -14.26 16.15 17.75
N MET A 46 -14.47 15.30 16.75
CA MET A 46 -14.55 15.71 15.35
C MET A 46 -15.78 16.58 15.11
N ASP A 47 -16.97 16.21 15.59
CA ASP A 47 -18.20 17.01 15.46
C ASP A 47 -18.07 18.39 16.14
N ALA A 48 -17.43 18.45 17.31
CA ALA A 48 -17.13 19.72 17.99
C ALA A 48 -16.15 20.60 17.19
N THR A 49 -15.30 19.98 16.38
CA THR A 49 -14.27 20.64 15.56
C THR A 49 -14.86 21.06 14.19
N HIS A 50 -15.78 20.30 13.62
CA HIS A 50 -16.42 20.53 12.32
C HIS A 50 -17.29 21.80 12.23
N THR A 51 -17.63 22.44 13.35
CA THR A 51 -18.32 23.75 13.28
C THR A 51 -17.35 24.91 12.99
N ASN A 52 -16.03 24.70 13.08
CA ASN A 52 -15.04 25.75 12.85
C ASN A 52 -13.67 25.22 12.38
N VAL A 53 -13.66 24.25 11.45
CA VAL A 53 -12.43 23.93 10.71
C VAL A 53 -12.56 24.54 9.33
N TYR A 54 -12.07 25.77 9.20
CA TYR A 54 -11.34 26.11 7.98
C TYR A 54 -10.24 25.06 7.85
N LEU A 55 -10.42 24.09 6.94
CA LEU A 55 -9.35 23.17 6.61
C LEU A 55 -8.19 24.03 6.11
N ASP A 56 -7.12 24.09 6.91
CA ASP A 56 -5.91 24.78 6.52
C ASP A 56 -5.27 23.98 5.36
N PRO A 57 -5.15 24.55 4.14
CA PRO A 57 -4.64 23.85 2.98
C PRO A 57 -3.25 23.25 3.23
N SER A 58 -2.47 23.84 4.14
CA SER A 58 -1.13 23.36 4.50
C SER A 58 -1.12 22.03 5.27
N GLN A 59 -2.25 21.61 5.87
CA GLN A 59 -2.37 20.30 6.54
C GLN A 59 -2.78 19.18 5.59
N LEU A 60 -3.29 19.51 4.40
CA LEU A 60 -3.55 18.53 3.35
C LEU A 60 -2.29 18.12 2.61
N GLU A 61 -1.19 18.87 2.73
CA GLU A 61 0.10 18.52 2.09
C GLU A 61 0.70 17.18 2.59
N LEU A 62 0.28 16.67 3.75
CA LEU A 62 0.71 15.37 4.28
C LEU A 62 -0.15 14.19 3.79
N PHE A 63 -1.35 14.47 3.28
CA PHE A 63 -2.22 13.48 2.62
C PHE A 63 -2.24 13.62 1.09
N GLU A 64 -1.69 14.71 0.54
CA GLU A 64 -1.60 15.03 -0.89
C GLU A 64 -0.37 14.46 -1.61
N LEU A 65 0.41 13.55 -0.99
CA LEU A 65 1.42 12.80 -1.75
C LEU A 65 0.78 11.58 -2.43
N HIS A 66 -0.13 11.82 -3.38
CA HIS A 66 -0.45 11.03 -4.61
C HIS A 66 -1.88 11.16 -5.14
N GLU A 67 -2.58 12.28 -4.93
CA GLU A 67 -3.79 12.61 -5.72
C GLU A 67 -3.50 13.57 -6.89
N GLU A 68 -2.33 13.45 -7.53
CA GLU A 68 -2.17 13.91 -8.92
C GLU A 68 -2.61 12.81 -9.87
N GLY A 69 -3.90 12.48 -9.79
CA GLY A 69 -4.63 11.76 -10.84
C GLY A 69 -4.83 12.65 -12.07
N GLY A 70 -3.74 13.17 -12.64
CA GLY A 70 -3.76 13.69 -14.01
C GLY A 70 -4.10 12.55 -14.96
N GLU A 71 -4.71 12.87 -16.10
CA GLU A 71 -5.26 11.96 -17.13
C GLU A 71 -4.28 10.89 -17.68
N ASP A 72 -3.06 10.79 -17.16
CA ASP A 72 -1.98 9.86 -17.52
C ASP A 72 -1.47 9.01 -16.34
N SER A 73 -2.25 8.85 -15.27
CA SER A 73 -1.90 7.93 -14.15
C SER A 73 -1.76 6.50 -14.65
N ARG A 74 -0.54 5.97 -14.67
CA ARG A 74 -0.21 4.60 -15.10
C ARG A 74 0.14 3.74 -13.89
N MET A 75 -0.13 2.44 -13.97
CA MET A 75 0.25 1.47 -12.94
C MET A 75 1.32 0.51 -13.49
N ILE A 76 2.41 0.34 -12.75
CA ILE A 76 3.48 -0.60 -13.09
C ILE A 76 3.63 -1.60 -11.94
N ARG A 77 3.54 -2.88 -12.29
CA ARG A 77 3.87 -4.00 -11.41
C ARG A 77 5.33 -4.36 -11.59
N LEU A 78 6.09 -4.22 -10.52
CA LEU A 78 7.48 -4.66 -10.47
C LEU A 78 7.57 -6.18 -10.29
N ALA A 79 8.74 -6.74 -10.61
CA ALA A 79 9.03 -8.16 -10.43
C ALA A 79 8.97 -8.64 -8.98
N ASP A 80 9.07 -7.73 -8.01
CA ASP A 80 8.91 -7.99 -6.58
C ASP A 80 7.44 -8.03 -6.12
N GLY A 81 6.50 -7.77 -7.03
CA GLY A 81 5.06 -7.78 -6.78
C GLY A 81 4.50 -6.43 -6.31
N HIS A 82 5.33 -5.40 -6.15
CA HIS A 82 4.85 -4.07 -5.78
C HIS A 82 4.21 -3.36 -6.97
N LEU A 83 3.09 -2.68 -6.70
CA LEU A 83 2.36 -1.86 -7.65
C LEU A 83 2.72 -0.40 -7.39
N LEU A 84 3.29 0.25 -8.40
CA LEU A 84 3.59 1.69 -8.38
C LEU A 84 2.61 2.40 -9.29
N ARG A 85 2.08 3.54 -8.83
CA ARG A 85 1.09 4.35 -9.54
C ARG A 85 1.58 5.78 -9.67
N GLY A 86 1.42 6.37 -10.85
CA GLY A 86 1.71 7.77 -11.13
C GLY A 86 2.20 7.99 -12.55
N ASP A 87 2.84 9.13 -12.79
CA ASP A 87 3.55 9.42 -14.03
C ASP A 87 4.84 8.60 -14.15
N TRP A 88 5.41 8.50 -15.35
CA TRP A 88 6.67 7.77 -15.57
C TRP A 88 7.80 8.23 -14.64
N ALA A 89 7.96 9.55 -14.47
CA ALA A 89 8.97 10.12 -13.60
C ALA A 89 8.69 9.87 -12.10
N GLU A 90 7.41 9.82 -11.73
CA GLU A 90 6.98 9.50 -10.37
C GLU A 90 7.23 8.04 -10.04
N ILE A 91 6.92 7.13 -10.96
CA ILE A 91 7.19 5.70 -10.81
C ILE A 91 8.69 5.46 -10.62
N ILE A 92 9.57 6.11 -11.40
CA ILE A 92 11.02 5.93 -11.23
C ILE A 92 11.50 6.50 -9.89
N ARG A 93 10.92 7.61 -9.42
CA ARG A 93 11.20 8.13 -8.07
C ARG A 93 10.81 7.12 -7.00
N GLN A 94 9.61 6.56 -7.08
CA GLN A 94 9.16 5.50 -6.16
C GLN A 94 10.07 4.26 -6.22
N MET A 95 10.48 3.81 -7.42
CA MET A 95 11.42 2.70 -7.59
C MET A 95 12.78 2.98 -6.92
N ARG A 96 13.30 4.19 -7.10
CA ARG A 96 14.57 4.62 -6.50
C ARG A 96 14.50 4.61 -4.98
N ASP A 97 13.44 5.17 -4.44
CA ASP A 97 13.25 5.31 -2.99
C ASP A 97 13.03 3.93 -2.35
N GLN A 98 12.26 3.04 -2.99
CA GLN A 98 12.07 1.65 -2.56
C GLN A 98 13.37 0.83 -2.61
N ALA A 99 14.22 1.07 -3.60
CA ALA A 99 15.54 0.43 -3.68
C ALA A 99 16.55 1.00 -2.67
N GLY A 100 16.16 1.99 -1.85
CA GLY A 100 17.02 2.61 -0.84
C GLY A 100 17.99 3.67 -1.38
N PHE A 101 17.80 4.09 -2.64
CA PHE A 101 18.67 5.05 -3.32
C PHE A 101 18.10 6.48 -3.35
N GLY A 102 17.24 6.84 -2.38
CA GLY A 102 16.62 8.17 -2.33
C GLY A 102 17.60 9.35 -2.19
N HIS A 103 18.87 9.07 -1.88
CA HIS A 103 19.95 10.05 -1.83
C HIS A 103 20.59 10.37 -3.19
N GLU A 104 20.33 9.55 -4.22
CA GLU A 104 20.84 9.74 -5.58
C GLU A 104 19.81 10.45 -6.46
N THR A 105 20.25 11.09 -7.53
CA THR A 105 19.31 11.69 -8.48
C THR A 105 18.60 10.61 -9.30
N VAL A 106 17.39 10.91 -9.78
CA VAL A 106 16.62 10.00 -10.65
C VAL A 106 17.44 9.60 -11.89
N GLN A 107 18.22 10.54 -12.44
CA GLN A 107 19.07 10.30 -13.60
C GLN A 107 20.23 9.33 -13.31
N GLU A 108 20.88 9.45 -12.14
CA GLU A 108 21.92 8.51 -11.72
C GLU A 108 21.36 7.11 -11.45
N TYR A 109 20.17 7.05 -10.85
CA TYR A 109 19.46 5.80 -10.62
C TYR A 109 19.07 5.10 -11.94
N MET A 110 18.53 5.84 -12.91
CA MET A 110 18.21 5.30 -14.25
C MET A 110 19.44 4.75 -14.96
N ARG A 111 20.59 5.45 -14.89
CA ARG A 111 21.84 4.97 -15.49
C ARG A 111 22.30 3.66 -14.87
N ARG A 112 22.29 3.56 -13.54
CA ARG A 112 22.64 2.32 -12.83
C ARG A 112 21.68 1.18 -13.19
N LEU A 113 20.38 1.47 -13.27
CA LEU A 113 19.38 0.46 -13.58
C LEU A 113 19.50 -0.01 -15.04
N ALA A 114 19.81 0.89 -15.97
CA ALA A 114 20.15 0.54 -17.36
C ALA A 114 21.38 -0.37 -17.45
N GLU A 115 22.46 -0.03 -16.74
CA GLU A 115 23.68 -0.86 -16.67
C GLU A 115 23.38 -2.24 -16.11
N ARG A 116 22.60 -2.30 -15.01
CA ARG A 116 22.18 -3.55 -14.39
C ARG A 116 21.31 -4.39 -15.33
N TRP A 117 20.39 -3.80 -16.08
CA TRP A 117 19.56 -4.52 -17.04
C TRP A 117 20.36 -5.00 -18.25
N LEU A 118 21.39 -4.25 -18.66
CA LEU A 118 22.33 -4.70 -19.68
C LEU A 118 23.14 -5.91 -19.19
N GLU A 119 23.64 -5.89 -17.95
CA GLU A 119 24.39 -7.00 -17.37
C GLU A 119 23.52 -8.23 -17.11
N GLN A 120 22.29 -8.04 -16.63
CA GLN A 120 21.41 -9.14 -16.21
C GLN A 120 20.58 -9.73 -17.36
N ALA A 121 20.08 -8.89 -18.26
CA ALA A 121 19.17 -9.29 -19.34
C ALA A 121 19.77 -9.09 -20.75
N GLY A 122 20.92 -8.41 -20.87
CA GLY A 122 21.51 -8.10 -22.17
C GLY A 122 20.79 -7.00 -22.95
N VAL A 123 19.89 -6.26 -22.30
CA VAL A 123 19.05 -5.25 -22.95
C VAL A 123 19.60 -3.85 -22.69
N SER A 124 19.87 -3.10 -23.76
CA SER A 124 20.26 -1.69 -23.67
C SER A 124 19.02 -0.82 -23.59
N VAL A 125 18.78 -0.23 -22.41
CA VAL A 125 17.66 0.68 -22.17
C VAL A 125 18.16 2.14 -22.16
N PRO A 126 17.59 3.05 -22.96
CA PRO A 126 17.96 4.47 -22.95
C PRO A 126 17.61 5.12 -21.61
N SER A 127 18.56 5.80 -20.96
CA SER A 127 18.37 6.46 -19.65
C SER A 127 18.15 7.98 -19.75
N ASP A 128 17.95 8.51 -20.95
CA ASP A 128 17.84 9.95 -21.21
C ASP A 128 16.45 10.50 -20.86
N ASP A 129 15.41 9.67 -21.02
CA ASP A 129 14.02 10.05 -20.85
C ASP A 129 13.26 8.97 -20.06
N PRO A 130 12.52 9.36 -18.99
CA PRO A 130 11.86 8.42 -18.09
C PRO A 130 10.73 7.61 -18.76
N GLU A 131 10.02 8.19 -19.74
CA GLU A 131 9.00 7.46 -20.49
C GLU A 131 9.63 6.38 -21.36
N HIS A 132 10.63 6.75 -22.16
CA HIS A 132 11.33 5.79 -23.02
C HIS A 132 12.00 4.69 -22.22
N PHE A 133 12.55 5.03 -21.05
CA PHE A 133 13.18 4.08 -20.14
C PHE A 133 12.20 3.01 -19.66
N LEU A 134 11.04 3.41 -19.14
CA LEU A 134 10.03 2.46 -18.65
C LEU A 134 9.35 1.71 -19.79
N ARG A 135 9.05 2.36 -20.92
CA ARG A 135 8.48 1.66 -22.10
C ARG A 135 9.42 0.57 -22.61
N ALA A 136 10.72 0.87 -22.76
CA ALA A 136 11.70 -0.12 -23.19
C ALA A 136 11.86 -1.26 -22.17
N ALA A 137 11.73 -0.98 -20.87
CA ALA A 137 11.74 -2.01 -19.83
C ALA A 137 10.50 -2.93 -19.88
N VAL A 138 9.33 -2.37 -20.21
CA VAL A 138 8.11 -3.16 -20.45
C VAL A 138 8.25 -4.02 -21.71
N GLU A 139 8.76 -3.47 -22.80
CA GLU A 139 9.02 -4.23 -24.05
C GLU A 139 10.02 -5.36 -23.83
N ALA A 140 11.02 -5.14 -22.98
CA ALA A 140 11.98 -6.15 -22.56
C ALA A 140 11.41 -7.20 -21.59
N GLY A 141 10.18 -7.03 -21.10
CA GLY A 141 9.54 -7.90 -20.13
C GLY A 141 10.17 -7.83 -18.73
N LEU A 142 10.91 -6.76 -18.41
CA LEU A 142 11.56 -6.55 -17.11
C LEU A 142 10.59 -6.02 -16.05
N ILE A 143 9.56 -5.31 -16.50
CA ILE A 143 8.47 -4.77 -15.70
C ILE A 143 7.15 -5.01 -16.43
N LEU A 144 6.05 -5.13 -15.69
CA LEU A 144 4.73 -5.36 -16.25
C LEU A 144 3.89 -4.10 -16.09
N LEU A 145 3.44 -3.54 -17.21
CA LEU A 145 2.55 -2.38 -17.22
C LEU A 145 1.10 -2.86 -17.07
N GLU A 146 0.42 -2.43 -16.00
CA GLU A 146 -1.04 -2.60 -15.87
C GLU A 146 -1.68 -1.26 -16.20
N LEU A 147 -2.30 -1.17 -17.39
CA LEU A 147 -3.18 -0.04 -17.72
C LEU A 147 -4.57 -0.40 -17.20
N GLU A 148 -5.10 0.38 -16.24
CA GLU A 148 -6.54 0.37 -15.97
C GLU A 148 -7.26 0.90 -17.23
N GLU A 149 -8.09 0.06 -17.86
CA GLU A 149 -9.05 0.45 -18.91
C GLU A 149 -10.29 1.14 -18.33
#